data_AF-A0A653DB06-F1
#
_entry.id   AF-A0A653DB06-F1
#
_cell.length_a   1.000
_cell.length_b   1.000
_cell.length_c   1.000
_cell.angle_alpha   90.00
_cell.angle_beta   90.00
_cell.angle_gamma   90.00
#
_symmetry.space_group_name_H-M   'P 1'
#
loop_
_entity.id
_entity.type
_entity.pdbx_description
1 polymer ?
#
loop_
_entity_poly.entity_id
_entity_poly.type
_entity_poly.pdbx_seq_one_letter_code
_entity_poly.pdbx_strand_id
1 'polypeptide(L)'
;MRNVTHAMITRLFEDRAKKNGVLAWPFDLKNPVSSLTHKKMFEYFHSDAENFLFLQMVRADALLLVNTEMIHSQVMLPWVQCSLTQDCIFPIGAQSAGCKFDKKPQYR
;
A
#
# COMPACT_ATOMS: atom_id res chain seq x y z
N MET A 1 9.60 -6.79 13.59
CA MET A 1 9.23 -6.14 14.86
C MET A 1 9.65 -7.00 16.05
N ARG A 2 10.83 -6.77 16.65
CA ARG A 2 11.22 -7.43 17.92
C ARG A 2 10.73 -6.55 19.07
N ASN A 3 10.16 -7.14 20.11
CA ASN A 3 9.62 -6.47 21.32
C ASN A 3 8.31 -5.67 21.14
N VAL A 4 7.35 -6.19 20.37
CA VAL A 4 5.98 -5.64 20.39
C VAL A 4 5.17 -6.35 21.48
N THR A 5 4.66 -5.57 22.44
CA THR A 5 3.81 -6.10 23.52
C THR A 5 2.33 -5.96 23.17
N HIS A 6 1.48 -6.74 23.83
CA HIS A 6 0.02 -6.63 23.70
C HIS A 6 -0.46 -5.20 24.02
N ALA A 7 0.03 -4.61 25.11
CA ALA A 7 -0.31 -3.24 25.50
C ALA A 7 0.05 -2.20 24.43
N MET A 8 1.18 -2.38 23.74
CA MET A 8 1.56 -1.50 22.62
C MET A 8 0.59 -1.64 21.44
N ILE A 9 0.20 -2.86 21.07
CA ILE A 9 -0.77 -3.09 19.98
C ILE A 9 -2.11 -2.47 20.32
N THR A 10 -2.63 -2.70 21.54
CA THR A 10 -3.90 -2.12 22.00
C THR A 10 -3.87 -0.59 21.92
N ARG A 11 -2.76 0.02 22.35
CA ARG A 11 -2.60 1.48 22.26
C ARG A 11 -2.57 1.98 20.81
N LEU A 12 -1.79 1.32 19.93
CA LEU A 12 -1.75 1.69 18.51
C LEU A 12 -3.12 1.55 17.84
N PHE A 13 -3.88 0.52 18.23
CA PHE A 13 -5.24 0.32 17.75
C PHE A 13 -6.17 1.44 18.19
N GLU A 14 -6.32 1.68 19.50
CA GLU A 14 -7.26 2.67 20.03
C GLU A 14 -6.90 4.12 19.65
N ASP A 15 -5.61 4.48 19.72
CA ASP A 15 -5.18 5.87 19.51
C ASP A 15 -5.12 6.27 18.04
N ARG A 16 -4.89 5.31 17.13
CA ARG A 16 -4.55 5.58 15.72
C ARG A 16 -5.41 4.78 14.75
N ALA A 17 -5.30 3.45 14.75
CA ALA A 17 -5.92 2.63 13.71
C ALA A 17 -7.45 2.75 13.71
N LYS A 18 -8.08 2.77 14.89
CA LYS A 18 -9.53 2.92 15.04
C LYS A 18 -10.08 4.24 14.50
N LYS A 19 -9.28 5.31 14.52
CA LYS A 19 -9.67 6.64 14.02
C LYS A 19 -9.51 6.75 12.50
N ASN A 20 -8.44 6.17 11.95
CA ASN A 20 -8.05 6.36 10.55
C ASN A 20 -8.37 5.15 9.65
N GLY A 21 -8.78 4.02 10.22
CA GLY A 21 -9.04 2.77 9.50
C GLY A 21 -7.77 1.97 9.14
N VAL A 22 -6.69 2.66 8.80
CA VAL A 22 -5.40 2.04 8.44
C VAL A 22 -4.28 2.68 9.25
N LEU A 23 -3.37 1.85 9.76
CA LEU A 23 -2.10 2.28 10.32
C LEU A 23 -0.97 1.49 9.65
N ALA A 24 -0.01 2.23 9.09
CA ALA A 24 1.16 1.71 8.40
C ALA A 24 2.40 2.55 8.75
N TRP A 25 3.58 2.02 8.42
CA TRP A 25 4.86 2.67 8.72
C TRP A 25 5.58 3.09 7.44
N PRO A 26 6.27 4.23 7.42
CA PRO A 26 7.01 4.70 6.25
C PRO A 26 8.07 3.68 5.80
N PHE A 27 8.25 3.55 4.48
CA PHE A 27 9.30 2.75 3.87
C PHE A 27 10.65 3.47 3.93
N ASP A 28 11.74 2.75 4.16
CA ASP A 28 13.07 3.31 4.48
C ASP A 28 13.64 4.16 3.34
N LEU A 29 13.45 3.73 2.09
CA LEU A 29 13.95 4.43 0.89
C LEU A 29 13.17 5.72 0.56
N LYS A 30 12.06 6.00 1.26
CA LYS A 30 11.19 7.18 1.07
C LYS A 30 10.69 7.44 -0.36
N ASN A 31 10.73 6.44 -1.22
CA ASN A 31 10.24 6.57 -2.59
C ASN A 31 8.73 6.88 -2.61
N PRO A 32 8.24 7.67 -3.58
CA PRO A 32 6.82 7.80 -3.85
C PRO A 32 6.18 6.45 -4.22
N VAL A 33 4.91 6.26 -3.85
CA VAL A 33 4.13 5.06 -4.21
C VAL A 33 4.11 4.83 -5.72
N SER A 34 3.99 5.89 -6.50
CA SER A 34 4.04 5.85 -7.97
C SER A 34 5.36 5.34 -8.56
N SER A 35 6.47 5.37 -7.82
CA SER A 35 7.79 4.98 -8.34
C SER A 35 7.96 3.45 -8.45
N LEU A 36 7.28 2.68 -7.60
CA LEU A 36 7.41 1.21 -7.54
C LEU A 36 6.07 0.48 -7.69
N THR A 37 5.02 1.19 -8.09
CA THR A 37 3.69 0.62 -8.34
C THR A 37 3.42 0.61 -9.84
N HIS A 38 3.12 -0.55 -10.39
CA HIS A 38 2.78 -0.69 -11.80
C HIS A 38 1.48 0.07 -12.14
N LYS A 39 1.41 0.75 -13.29
CA LYS A 39 0.27 1.62 -13.64
C LYS A 39 -1.10 0.93 -13.51
N LYS A 40 -1.22 -0.31 -14.01
CA LYS A 40 -2.46 -1.10 -13.90
C LYS A 40 -2.96 -1.28 -12.46
N MET A 41 -2.08 -1.24 -11.45
CA MET A 41 -2.51 -1.35 -10.06
C MET A 41 -3.41 -0.19 -9.65
N PHE A 42 -3.14 1.02 -10.14
CA PHE A 42 -4.01 2.17 -9.85
C PHE A 42 -5.40 1.98 -10.47
N GLU A 43 -5.46 1.41 -11.68
CA GLU A 43 -6.73 1.06 -12.34
C GLU A 43 -7.52 0.00 -11.54
N TYR A 44 -6.86 -1.07 -11.08
CA TYR A 44 -7.50 -2.12 -10.26
C TYR A 44 -8.00 -1.62 -8.90
N PHE A 45 -7.36 -0.61 -8.33
CA PHE A 45 -7.78 0.03 -7.07
C PHE A 45 -8.65 1.27 -7.28
N HIS A 46 -9.12 1.50 -8.50
CA HIS A 46 -10.00 2.61 -8.87
C HIS A 46 -9.44 3.98 -8.43
N SER A 47 -8.14 4.21 -8.62
CA SER A 47 -7.47 5.46 -8.27
C SER A 47 -6.57 5.97 -9.40
N ASP A 48 -6.23 7.26 -9.35
CA ASP A 48 -5.24 7.86 -10.22
C ASP A 48 -3.83 7.74 -9.62
N ALA A 49 -2.82 7.48 -10.46
CA ALA A 49 -1.41 7.48 -10.09
C ALA A 49 -0.91 8.88 -9.67
N GLU A 50 -1.53 9.95 -10.17
CA GLU A 50 -1.18 11.33 -9.85
C GLU A 50 -1.34 11.63 -8.35
N ASN A 51 -2.32 11.01 -7.69
CA ASN A 51 -2.53 11.08 -6.24
C ASN A 51 -1.36 10.54 -5.41
N PHE A 52 -0.43 9.82 -6.06
CA PHE A 52 0.66 9.07 -5.45
C PHE A 52 2.06 9.54 -5.89
N LEU A 53 2.15 10.66 -6.61
CA LEU A 53 3.44 11.25 -7.02
C LEU A 53 4.26 11.78 -5.85
N PHE A 54 3.57 12.22 -4.78
CA PHE A 54 4.20 12.77 -3.57
C PHE A 54 3.84 12.00 -2.29
N LEU A 55 3.09 10.88 -2.41
CA LEU A 55 2.79 10.02 -1.27
C LEU A 55 3.94 9.05 -1.04
N GLN A 56 4.58 9.13 0.12
CA GLN A 56 5.64 8.19 0.51
C GLN A 56 5.09 6.76 0.63
N MET A 57 5.82 5.78 0.09
CA MET A 57 5.52 4.37 0.32
C MET A 57 5.56 4.00 1.79
N VAL A 58 4.74 3.01 2.14
CA VAL A 58 4.72 2.38 3.46
C VAL A 58 5.25 0.95 3.38
N ARG A 59 5.70 0.43 4.51
CA ARG A 59 6.09 -0.96 4.67
C ARG A 59 4.85 -1.86 4.63
N ALA A 60 4.97 -2.96 3.89
CA ALA A 60 3.92 -3.98 3.80
C ALA A 60 4.13 -5.16 4.78
N ASP A 61 5.25 -5.21 5.51
CA ASP A 61 5.54 -6.28 6.48
C ASP A 61 4.77 -6.14 7.80
N ALA A 62 4.15 -4.98 8.01
CA ALA A 62 3.32 -4.69 9.18
C ALA A 62 2.23 -3.68 8.80
N LEU A 63 0.97 -4.10 8.91
CA LEU A 63 -0.21 -3.25 8.69
C LEU A 63 -1.23 -3.52 9.80
N LEU A 64 -1.84 -2.46 10.33
CA LEU A 64 -3.03 -2.56 11.16
C LEU A 64 -4.22 -2.02 10.38
N LEU A 65 -5.24 -2.87 10.22
CA LEU A 65 -6.45 -2.56 9.46
C LEU A 65 -7.64 -2.71 10.39
N VAL A 66 -8.51 -1.69 10.41
CA VAL A 66 -9.77 -1.70 11.11
C VAL A 66 -10.87 -1.79 10.07
N ASN A 67 -11.71 -2.83 10.19
CA ASN A 67 -12.78 -3.12 9.23
C ASN A 67 -13.96 -2.15 9.40
N THR A 68 -13.75 -0.88 9.04
CA THR A 68 -14.84 0.08 8.85
C THR A 68 -15.47 -0.15 7.48
N GLU A 69 -16.68 0.34 7.25
CA GLU A 69 -17.36 0.20 5.95
C GLU A 69 -16.52 0.75 4.78
N MET A 70 -15.86 1.89 5.00
CA MET A 70 -14.98 2.50 4.00
C MET A 70 -13.74 1.64 3.73
N ILE A 71 -13.04 1.15 4.77
CA ILE A 71 -11.88 0.26 4.56
C ILE A 71 -12.30 -1.06 3.92
N HIS A 72 -13.45 -1.61 4.32
CA HIS A 72 -14.00 -2.84 3.78
C HIS A 72 -14.25 -2.72 2.27
N SER A 73 -15.01 -1.70 1.88
CA SER A 73 -15.49 -1.54 0.50
C SER A 73 -14.47 -0.92 -0.45
N GLN A 74 -13.66 0.04 0.03
CA GLN A 74 -12.76 0.83 -0.84
C GLN A 74 -11.32 0.32 -0.84
N VAL A 75 -10.91 -0.47 0.17
CA VAL A 75 -9.53 -0.97 0.29
C VAL A 75 -9.49 -2.48 0.20
N MET A 76 -10.18 -3.17 1.12
CA MET A 76 -10.06 -4.63 1.23
C MET A 76 -10.75 -5.38 0.10
N LEU A 77 -11.94 -4.93 -0.34
CA LEU A 77 -12.65 -5.57 -1.44
C LEU A 77 -11.84 -5.51 -2.76
N PRO A 78 -11.35 -4.35 -3.23
CA PRO A 78 -10.47 -4.29 -4.40
C PRO A 78 -9.17 -5.09 -4.21
N TRP A 79 -8.61 -5.12 -3.00
CA TRP A 79 -7.41 -5.91 -2.71
C TRP A 79 -7.64 -7.41 -2.87
N VAL A 80 -8.78 -7.93 -2.37
CA VAL A 80 -9.16 -9.33 -2.56
C VAL A 80 -9.46 -9.62 -4.03
N GLN A 81 -10.21 -8.78 -4.72
CA GLN A 81 -10.49 -8.94 -6.16
C GLN A 81 -9.20 -8.96 -7.01
N CYS A 82 -8.26 -8.08 -6.70
CA CYS A 82 -6.93 -8.05 -7.29
C CYS A 82 -6.18 -9.36 -7.04
N SER A 83 -6.21 -9.89 -5.81
CA SER A 83 -5.51 -11.14 -5.46
C SER A 83 -5.98 -12.36 -6.27
N LEU A 84 -7.22 -12.32 -6.77
CA LEU A 84 -7.83 -13.36 -7.59
C LEU A 84 -7.61 -13.15 -9.10
N THR A 85 -6.94 -12.06 -9.49
CA THR A 85 -6.69 -11.70 -10.89
C THR A 85 -5.18 -11.75 -11.16
N GLN A 86 -4.73 -12.70 -11.98
CA GLN A 86 -3.29 -12.89 -12.26
C GLN A 86 -2.60 -11.61 -12.74
N ASP A 87 -3.24 -10.89 -13.66
CA ASP A 87 -2.72 -9.63 -14.22
C ASP A 87 -2.66 -8.49 -13.20
N CYS A 88 -3.35 -8.61 -12.06
CA CYS A 88 -3.24 -7.65 -10.96
C CYS A 88 -2.11 -8.01 -10.00
N ILE A 89 -1.98 -9.27 -9.58
CA ILE A 89 -0.89 -9.68 -8.68
C ILE A 89 0.49 -9.65 -9.36
N PHE A 90 0.53 -9.89 -10.67
CA PHE A 90 1.74 -9.98 -11.46
C PHE A 90 1.52 -9.44 -12.88
N PRO A 91 1.31 -8.12 -13.03
CA PRO A 91 1.13 -7.52 -14.34
C PRO A 91 2.37 -7.75 -15.21
N ILE A 92 2.16 -7.89 -16.52
CA ILE A 92 3.25 -8.04 -17.50
C ILE A 92 4.27 -6.91 -17.32
N GLY A 93 5.53 -7.27 -17.07
CA GLY A 93 6.62 -6.31 -16.85
C GLY A 93 6.88 -5.98 -15.37
N ALA A 94 6.08 -6.48 -14.43
CA ALA A 94 6.43 -6.46 -13.01
C ALA A 94 7.60 -7.41 -12.73
N GLN A 95 8.48 -7.00 -11.82
CA GLN A 95 9.64 -7.77 -11.40
C GLN A 95 9.75 -7.74 -9.88
N SER A 96 10.08 -8.88 -9.27
CA SER A 96 10.26 -9.00 -7.82
C SER A 96 11.61 -8.48 -7.32
N ALA A 97 12.57 -8.27 -8.23
CA ALA A 97 13.89 -7.70 -7.96
C ALA A 97 14.39 -6.94 -9.21
N GLY A 98 15.40 -6.08 -9.05
CA GLY A 98 16.02 -5.38 -10.19
C GLY A 98 15.23 -4.20 -10.72
N CYS A 99 14.56 -3.44 -9.84
CA CYS A 99 13.88 -2.20 -10.21
C CYS A 99 14.84 -1.26 -10.95
N LYS A 100 14.45 -0.84 -12.15
CA LYS A 100 15.20 0.12 -12.98
C LYS A 100 14.95 1.54 -12.50
N PHE A 101 15.62 1.91 -11.41
CA PHE A 101 15.57 3.26 -10.82
C PHE A 101 16.21 4.34 -11.71
N ASP A 102 16.91 3.93 -12.77
CA ASP A 102 17.48 4.79 -13.82
C ASP A 102 16.43 5.28 -14.82
N LYS A 103 15.23 4.69 -14.83
CA LYS A 103 14.10 5.25 -15.56
C LYS A 103 13.57 6.46 -14.79
N LYS A 104 13.58 7.62 -15.45
CA LYS A 104 12.93 8.83 -14.92
C LYS A 104 11.50 8.46 -14.46
N PRO A 105 11.07 8.90 -13.26
CA PRO A 105 9.67 8.78 -12.88
C PRO A 105 8.81 9.35 -14.01
N GLN A 106 7.69 8.69 -14.31
CA GLN A 106 6.76 9.15 -15.36
C GLN A 106 6.03 10.43 -14.89
N TYR A 107 6.78 11.50 -14.65
CA TYR A 107 6.26 12.85 -14.78
C TYR A 107 6.17 13.09 -16.28
N ARG A 108 4.94 13.09 -16.80
CA ARG A 108 4.68 13.53 -18.16
C ARG A 108 4.34 15.01 -18.14
#